data_AF-A0A454CNV5-F1
#
_entry.id   AF-A0A454CNV5-F1
#
_cell.length_a   1.000
_cell.length_b   1.000
_cell.length_c   1.000
_cell.angle_alpha   90.00
_cell.angle_beta   90.00
_cell.angle_gamma   90.00
#
_symmetry.space_group_name_H-M   'P 1'
#
loop_
_entity.id
_entity.type
_entity.pdbx_description
1 polymer ?
#
loop_
_entity_poly.entity_id
_entity_poly.type
_entity_poly.pdbx_seq_one_letter_code
_entity_poly.pdbx_strand_id
1 'polypeptide(L)' 'YQIPYGVINGEGNRITSMVEKPIQRFFVNAGIYVVSPVVIQSVPENHHIDMPTLLEQHMNKRNNVLMFPIHEYWLDIGRM' A
#
# COMPACT_ATOMS: atom_id res chain seq x y z
N TYR A 1 4.20 10.95 -7.59
CA TYR A 1 3.49 11.60 -8.71
C TYR A 1 3.40 13.11 -8.43
N GLN A 2 3.65 13.96 -9.42
CA GLN A 2 3.48 15.41 -9.24
C GLN A 2 2.15 15.85 -9.85
N ILE A 3 1.35 16.54 -9.06
CA ILE A 3 0.10 17.13 -9.55
C ILE A 3 0.46 18.43 -10.28
N PRO A 4 0.01 18.65 -11.53
CA PRO A 4 0.40 19.85 -12.31
C PRO A 4 -0.41 21.11 -11.97
N TYR A 5 -1.24 21.05 -10.92
CA TYR A 5 -2.12 22.12 -10.45
C TYR A 5 -1.94 22.35 -8.95
N GLY A 6 -2.42 23.51 -8.47
CA GLY A 6 -2.58 23.74 -7.04
C GLY A 6 -3.68 22.87 -6.43
N VAL A 7 -3.36 22.16 -5.35
CA VAL A 7 -4.30 21.34 -4.59
C VAL A 7 -4.83 22.16 -3.43
N ILE A 8 -6.15 22.32 -3.38
CA ILE A 8 -6.87 23.03 -2.31
C ILE A 8 -7.38 21.98 -1.31
N ASN A 9 -7.18 22.23 -0.01
CA ASN A 9 -7.82 21.51 1.06
C ASN A 9 -8.88 22.40 1.70
N GLY A 10 -10.00 21.83 2.11
CA GLY A 10 -11.11 22.56 2.70
C GLY A 10 -12.13 21.66 3.39
N GLU A 11 -13.02 22.29 4.15
CA GLU A 11 -14.17 21.66 4.79
C GLU A 11 -15.44 22.26 4.20
N GLY A 12 -16.18 21.47 3.43
CA GLY A 12 -17.34 21.95 2.66
C GLY A 12 -16.91 23.05 1.68
N ASN A 13 -17.49 24.24 1.84
CA ASN A 13 -17.22 25.38 0.96
C ASN A 13 -16.09 26.31 1.47
N ARG A 14 -15.45 25.98 2.60
CA ARG A 14 -14.40 26.80 3.20
C ARG A 14 -13.01 26.23 2.90
N ILE A 15 -12.16 27.04 2.29
CA ILE A 15 -10.76 26.71 2.03
C ILE A 15 -9.95 26.80 3.33
N THR A 16 -9.13 25.78 3.62
CA THR A 16 -8.24 25.72 4.79
C THR A 16 -6.76 25.76 4.41
N SER A 17 -6.37 25.26 3.24
CA SER A 17 -5.01 25.42 2.70
C SER A 17 -4.95 25.22 1.18
N MET A 18 -3.85 25.64 0.56
CA MET A 18 -3.55 25.38 -0.84
C MET A 18 -2.05 25.11 -1.01
N VAL A 19 -1.70 24.09 -1.81
CA VAL A 19 -0.31 23.76 -2.15
C VAL A 19 -0.17 23.74 -3.66
N GLU A 20 0.72 24.58 -4.21
CA GLU A 20 0.97 24.63 -5.64
C GLU A 20 1.81 23.43 -6.11
N LYS A 21 1.34 22.74 -7.16
CA LYS A 21 2.01 21.61 -7.80
C LYS A 21 2.63 20.57 -6.85
N PRO A 22 1.87 20.03 -5.88
CA PRO A 22 2.41 19.16 -4.85
C PRO A 22 2.91 17.84 -5.42
N ILE A 23 3.95 17.31 -4.77
CA ILE A 23 4.44 15.96 -5.03
C ILE A 23 3.75 15.00 -4.06
N GLN A 24 2.95 14.10 -4.60
CA GLN A 24 2.38 12.99 -3.85
C GLN A 24 3.35 11.81 -3.83
N ARG A 25 3.69 11.36 -2.62
CA ARG A 25 4.47 10.15 -2.38
C ARG A 25 3.53 9.08 -1.85
N PHE A 26 3.64 7.88 -2.40
CA PHE A 26 2.84 6.73 -2.00
C PHE A 26 3.77 5.58 -1.69
N PHE A 27 3.44 4.82 -0.64
CA PHE A 27 3.99 3.48 -0.50
C PHE A 27 3.23 2.56 -1.45
N VAL A 28 3.98 1.83 -2.26
CA VAL A 28 3.45 0.83 -3.16
C VAL A 28 3.89 -0.54 -2.69
N ASN A 29 3.09 -1.56 -2.99
CA ASN A 29 3.45 -2.94 -2.68
C ASN A 29 4.62 -3.36 -3.58
N ALA A 30 5.77 -3.65 -2.96
CA ALA A 30 6.99 -4.07 -3.66
C ALA A 30 6.99 -5.54 -4.09
N GLY A 31 5.99 -6.33 -3.67
CA GLY A 31 5.94 -7.77 -3.91
C GLY A 31 6.90 -8.59 -3.04
N ILE A 32 7.46 -7.98 -1.98
CA ILE A 32 8.41 -8.60 -1.06
C ILE A 32 7.74 -8.74 0.31
N TYR A 33 7.72 -9.95 0.86
CA TYR A 33 7.00 -10.24 2.10
C TYR A 33 7.84 -11.09 3.04
N VAL A 34 7.71 -10.81 4.34
CA VAL A 34 8.20 -11.66 5.41
C VAL A 34 6.98 -12.16 6.18
N VAL A 35 6.76 -13.47 6.18
CA VAL A 35 5.56 -14.10 6.76
C VAL A 35 5.93 -15.24 7.70
N SER A 36 5.19 -15.34 8.80
CA SER A 36 5.29 -16.49 9.71
C SER A 36 4.66 -17.74 9.06
N PRO A 37 5.16 -18.97 9.35
CA PRO A 37 4.53 -20.21 8.89
C PRO A 37 3.03 -20.31 9.22
N VAL A 38 2.58 -19.70 10.33
CA VAL A 38 1.16 -19.67 10.71
C VAL A 38 0.28 -18.97 9.67
N VAL A 39 0.82 -17.95 8.97
CA VAL A 39 0.10 -17.25 7.90
C VAL A 39 -0.12 -18.19 6.71
N ILE A 40 0.90 -18.95 6.33
CA ILE A 40 0.83 -19.94 5.24
C ILE A 40 -0.15 -21.07 5.60
N GLN A 41 -0.07 -21.58 6.83
CA GLN A 41 -0.96 -22.65 7.33
C GLN A 41 -2.42 -22.21 7.44
N SER A 42 -2.70 -20.91 7.43
CA SER A 42 -4.07 -20.39 7.44
C SER A 42 -4.76 -20.49 6.07
N VAL A 43 -4.00 -20.73 5.00
CA VAL A 43 -4.53 -20.94 3.66
C VAL A 43 -4.95 -22.41 3.52
N PRO A 44 -6.22 -22.69 3.16
CA PRO A 44 -6.68 -24.07 2.97
C PRO A 44 -5.91 -24.80 1.87
N GLU A 45 -5.79 -26.12 2.01
CA GLU A 45 -5.20 -26.96 0.98
C GLU A 45 -5.95 -26.80 -0.35
N ASN A 46 -5.19 -26.78 -1.46
CA ASN A 46 -5.70 -26.58 -2.82
C ASN A 46 -6.49 -25.27 -3.03
N HIS A 47 -6.31 -24.28 -2.16
CA HIS A 47 -6.90 -22.95 -2.33
C HIS A 47 -5.89 -21.96 -2.89
N HIS A 48 -6.28 -21.28 -3.97
CA HIS A 48 -5.50 -20.18 -4.53
C HIS A 48 -5.91 -18.86 -3.87
N ILE A 49 -4.95 -18.10 -3.37
CA ILE A 49 -5.15 -16.75 -2.84
C ILE A 49 -3.95 -15.87 -3.17
N ASP A 50 -4.22 -14.64 -3.61
CA ASP A 50 -3.18 -13.66 -3.87
C ASP A 50 -2.71 -12.99 -2.57
N MET A 51 -1.45 -12.57 -2.55
CA MET A 51 -0.85 -11.93 -1.37
C MET A 51 -1.62 -10.70 -0.86
N PRO A 52 -2.13 -9.77 -1.70
CA PRO A 52 -2.93 -8.65 -1.20
C PRO A 52 -4.18 -9.10 -0.44
N THR A 53 -4.91 -10.08 -0.98
CA THR A 53 -6.12 -10.63 -0.37
C THR A 53 -5.79 -11.35 0.95
N LEU A 54 -4.70 -12.13 0.98
CA LEU A 54 -4.26 -12.83 2.20
C LEU A 54 -3.91 -11.82 3.32
N LEU A 55 -3.16 -10.77 2.98
CA LEU A 55 -2.80 -9.72 3.94
C LEU A 55 -4.04 -8.96 4.42
N GLU A 56 -4.98 -8.63 3.54
CA GLU A 56 -6.24 -7.96 3.91
C GLU A 56 -7.07 -8.80 4.90
N GLN A 57 -7.17 -10.10 4.68
CA GLN A 57 -7.83 -11.00 5.63
C GLN A 57 -7.16 -10.97 7.02
N HIS A 58 -5.84 -10.90 7.08
CA HIS A 58 -5.12 -10.81 8.35
C HIS A 58 -5.23 -9.43 9.01
N MET A 59 -5.23 -8.34 8.24
CA MET A 59 -5.50 -6.99 8.76
C MET A 59 -6.89 -6.93 9.41
N ASN A 60 -7.91 -7.50 8.76
CA ASN A 60 -9.29 -7.53 9.26
C ASN A 60 -9.45 -8.37 10.53
N LYS A 61 -8.64 -9.42 10.71
CA LYS A 61 -8.63 -10.26 11.92
C LYS A 61 -7.93 -9.58 13.12
N ARG A 62 -7.58 -8.29 13.02
CA ARG A 62 -6.75 -7.53 13.98
C ARG A 62 -5.35 -8.12 14.21
N ASN A 63 -4.80 -8.80 13.21
CA ASN A 63 -3.39 -9.18 13.27
C ASN A 63 -2.52 -7.97 12.92
N ASN A 64 -1.36 -7.87 13.56
CA ASN A 64 -0.37 -6.85 13.23
C ASN A 64 0.30 -7.18 11.90
N VAL A 65 -0.23 -6.62 10.82
CA VAL A 65 0.45 -6.57 9.52
C VAL A 65 1.24 -5.27 9.49
N LEU A 66 2.57 -5.37 9.40
CA LEU A 66 3.48 -4.23 9.40
C LEU A 66 4.02 -3.99 8.00
N MET A 67 4.26 -2.72 7.68
CA MET A 67 5.01 -2.33 6.50
C MET A 67 6.47 -2.03 6.87
N PHE A 68 7.40 -2.42 6.00
CA PHE A 68 8.80 -2.02 6.09
C PHE A 68 9.14 -1.14 4.87
N PRO A 69 9.38 0.17 5.06
CA PRO A 69 9.69 1.06 3.95
C PRO A 69 11.09 0.78 3.39
N ILE A 70 11.16 0.46 2.10
CA ILE A 70 12.39 0.32 1.33
C ILE A 70 12.78 1.72 0.84
N HIS A 71 14.01 2.15 1.11
CA HIS A 71 14.54 3.46 0.66
C HIS A 71 15.51 3.30 -0.51
N GLU A 72 15.81 2.07 -0.87
CA GLU A 72 16.69 1.64 -1.94
C GLU A 72 15.96 1.63 -3.29
N TYR A 73 16.73 1.50 -4.36
CA TYR A 73 16.18 1.35 -5.70
C TYR A 73 15.37 0.06 -5.83
N TRP A 74 14.13 0.19 -6.31
CA TRP A 74 13.24 -0.91 -6.62
C TRP A 74 12.69 -0.74 -8.04
N LEU A 75 12.67 -1.84 -8.80
CA LEU A 75 12.24 -1.87 -10.20
C LEU A 75 11.24 -3.02 -10.40
N ASP A 76 10.09 -2.70 -10.98
CA ASP A 76 9.12 -3.69 -11.45
C ASP A 76 9.46 -4.10 -12.89
N ILE A 77 9.69 -5.40 -13.11
CA ILE A 77 9.98 -5.99 -14.43
C ILE A 77 8.77 -6.67 -15.08
N GLY A 78 7.61 -6.70 -14.42
CA GLY A 78 6.41 -7.39 -14.89
C GLY A 78 5.63 -6.67 -16.01
N ARG A 79 6.09 -5.51 -16.46
CA ARG A 79 5.43 -4.68 -17.48
C ARG A 79 6.35 -4.28 -18.65
N MET A 80 7.40 -5.05 -18.93
CA MET A 80 8.20 -4.84 -20.15
C MET A 80 7.39 -5.11 -21.42
#